data_AF-A0A1I2QRT4-F1
#
_entry.id   AF-A0A1I2QRT4-F1
#
_cell.length_a   1.000
_cell.length_b   1.000
_cell.length_c   1.000
_cell.angle_alpha   90.00
_cell.angle_beta   90.00
_cell.angle_gamma   90.00
#
_symmetry.space_group_name_H-M   'P 1'
#
loop_
_entity.id
_entity.type
_entity.pdbx_description
1 polymer ?
#
loop_
_entity_poly.entity_id
_entity_poly.type
_entity_poly.pdbx_seq_one_letter_code
_entity_poly.pdbx_strand_id
1 'polypeptide(L)'
;MLDHLHIFLSAPPTVAPTDIVRKTKSITANKIFATFPGLKKKNFWGSGMWSRGYYIGTAGNVSAETIRKYIEAQKSPRKEVKTD
;
A
#
# COMPACT_ATOMS: atom_id res chain seq x y z
N MET A 1 7.26 11.58 16.70
CA MET A 1 8.12 10.41 17.01
C MET A 1 8.81 10.01 15.71
N LEU A 2 10.13 9.79 15.72
CA LEU A 2 11.00 9.76 14.52
C LEU A 2 11.49 8.34 14.15
N ASP A 3 10.87 7.29 14.69
CA ASP A 3 11.33 5.89 14.55
C ASP A 3 10.41 5.02 13.68
N HIS A 4 9.32 5.57 13.14
CA HIS A 4 8.35 4.86 12.31
C HIS A 4 7.79 5.72 11.18
N LEU A 5 7.21 5.06 10.19
CA LEU A 5 6.64 5.68 8.99
C LEU A 5 5.15 5.33 8.90
N HIS A 6 4.31 6.34 8.70
CA HIS A 6 2.90 6.18 8.34
C HIS A 6 2.73 6.42 6.85
N ILE A 7 2.12 5.47 6.13
CA ILE A 7 1.84 5.62 4.70
C ILE A 7 0.34 5.50 4.49
N PHE A 8 -0.24 6.53 3.88
CA PHE A 8 -1.57 6.44 3.29
C PHE A 8 -1.42 6.08 1.82
N LEU A 9 -2.06 5.01 1.37
CA LEU A 9 -1.96 4.55 -0.01
C LEU A 9 -3.28 3.97 -0.50
N SER A 10 -3.43 3.96 -1.82
CA SER A 10 -4.47 3.23 -2.54
C SER A 10 -3.81 2.18 -3.40
N ALA A 11 -4.43 1.01 -3.53
CA ALA A 11 -3.96 -0.09 -4.35
C ALA A 11 -5.14 -0.85 -4.95
N PRO A 12 -4.96 -1.52 -6.11
CA PRO A 12 -5.99 -2.39 -6.66
C PRO A 12 -6.37 -3.49 -5.66
N PRO A 13 -7.65 -3.91 -5.62
CA PRO A 13 -8.13 -4.92 -4.67
C PRO A 13 -7.51 -6.31 -4.90
N THR A 14 -6.92 -6.54 -6.07
CA THR A 14 -6.19 -7.78 -6.41
C THR A 14 -4.80 -7.85 -5.79
N VAL A 15 -4.31 -6.78 -5.17
CA VAL A 15 -2.99 -6.73 -4.55
C VAL A 15 -3.12 -6.95 -3.04
N ALA A 16 -2.45 -7.97 -2.52
CA ALA A 16 -2.46 -8.24 -1.09
C ALA A 16 -1.78 -7.09 -0.30
N PRO A 17 -2.38 -6.56 0.78
CA PRO A 17 -1.77 -5.52 1.60
C PRO A 17 -0.39 -5.94 2.17
N THR A 18 -0.21 -7.21 2.48
CA THR A 18 1.04 -7.78 2.98
C THR A 18 2.17 -7.72 1.94
N ASP A 19 1.84 -7.87 0.65
CA ASP A 19 2.79 -7.74 -0.46
C ASP A 19 3.27 -6.30 -0.61
N ILE A 20 2.38 -5.33 -0.42
CA ILE A 20 2.71 -3.91 -0.46
C ILE A 20 3.72 -3.60 0.65
N VAL A 21 3.42 -4.01 1.89
CA VAL A 21 4.34 -3.77 3.01
C VAL A 21 5.69 -4.46 2.80
N ARG A 22 5.69 -5.72 2.33
CA ARG A 22 6.93 -6.46 2.04
C ARG A 22 7.79 -5.73 1.02
N LYS A 23 7.20 -5.34 -0.12
CA LYS A 23 7.92 -4.63 -1.20
C LYS A 23 8.43 -3.28 -0.72
N THR A 24 7.58 -2.49 -0.06
CA THR A 24 7.96 -1.17 0.43
C THR A 24 9.12 -1.24 1.42
N LYS A 25 9.05 -2.11 2.43
CA LYS A 25 10.13 -2.28 3.42
C LYS A 25 11.43 -2.75 2.76
N SER A 26 11.35 -3.72 1.83
CA SER A 26 12.53 -4.26 1.16
C SER A 26 13.20 -3.23 0.24
N ILE A 27 12.42 -2.55 -0.62
CA ILE A 27 12.96 -1.60 -1.59
C ILE A 27 13.57 -0.40 -0.88
N THR A 28 12.89 0.14 0.13
CA THR A 28 13.38 1.29 0.89
C THR A 28 14.66 0.95 1.67
N ALA A 29 14.70 -0.20 2.36
CA ALA A 29 15.90 -0.63 3.07
C ALA A 29 17.11 -0.76 2.14
N ASN A 30 16.91 -1.40 0.99
CA ASN A 30 17.98 -1.59 0.00
C ASN A 30 18.47 -0.25 -0.57
N LYS A 31 17.54 0.64 -0.98
CA LYS A 31 17.90 1.95 -1.51
C LYS A 31 18.63 2.79 -0.47
N ILE A 32 18.13 2.87 0.77
CA ILE A 32 18.73 3.69 1.81
C ILE A 32 20.13 3.18 2.18
N PHE A 33 20.32 1.85 2.33
CA PHE A 33 21.65 1.32 2.60
C PHE A 33 22.63 1.49 1.43
N ALA A 34 22.14 1.46 0.18
CA ALA A 34 22.97 1.77 -0.98
C ALA A 34 23.36 3.26 -1.04
N THR A 35 22.43 4.17 -0.72
CA THR A 35 22.68 5.62 -0.66
C THR A 35 23.61 5.99 0.50
N PHE A 36 23.56 5.27 1.61
CA PHE A 36 24.36 5.53 2.81
C PHE A 36 25.14 4.27 3.26
N PRO A 37 26.26 3.91 2.59
CA PRO A 37 26.96 2.64 2.79
C PRO A 37 27.45 2.37 4.23
N GLY A 38 27.70 3.43 5.01
CA GLY A 38 28.09 3.32 6.41
C GLY A 38 26.94 3.07 7.38
N LEU A 39 25.71 3.37 6.99
CA LEU A 39 24.54 3.41 7.89
C LEU A 39 24.25 2.03 8.49
N LYS A 40 24.32 0.97 7.67
CA LYS A 40 24.01 -0.39 8.11
C LYS A 40 24.91 -0.87 9.24
N LYS A 41 26.22 -0.58 9.15
CA LYS A 41 27.19 -0.97 10.19
C LYS A 41 27.12 -0.03 11.40
N LYS A 42 27.03 1.28 11.17
CA LYS A 42 27.08 2.30 12.23
C LYS A 42 25.82 2.35 13.10
N ASN A 43 24.64 2.20 12.51
CA ASN A 43 23.37 2.47 13.17
C ASN A 43 22.44 1.26 13.27
N PHE A 44 22.68 0.21 12.48
CA PHE A 44 21.84 -1.00 12.45
C PHE A 44 22.61 -2.27 12.82
N TRP A 45 23.85 -2.18 13.32
CA TRP A 45 24.68 -3.32 13.74
C TRP A 45 24.77 -4.46 12.71
N GLY A 46 24.71 -4.12 11.41
CA GLY A 46 24.71 -5.12 10.33
C GLY A 46 23.36 -5.80 10.07
N SER A 47 22.30 -5.45 10.78
CA SER A 47 20.96 -6.03 10.67
C SER A 47 20.07 -5.34 9.62
N GLY A 48 18.77 -5.66 9.63
CA GLY A 48 17.77 -5.07 8.75
C GLY A 48 17.32 -3.69 9.23
N MET A 49 16.87 -2.85 8.28
CA MET A 49 16.44 -1.48 8.58
C MET A 49 15.10 -1.40 9.34
N TRP A 50 14.14 -2.24 8.96
CA TRP A 50 12.79 -2.18 9.51
C TRP A 50 12.56 -3.29 10.53
N SER A 51 11.76 -3.01 11.56
CA SER A 51 11.20 -4.03 12.46
C SER A 51 10.49 -5.13 11.67
N ARG A 52 10.37 -6.35 12.21
CA ARG A 52 9.58 -7.42 11.58
C ARG A 52 8.09 -7.09 11.52
N GLY A 53 7.57 -6.43 12.56
CA GLY A 53 6.17 -6.03 12.67
C GLY A 53 5.79 -4.88 11.72
N TYR A 54 4.48 -4.73 11.51
CA TYR A 54 3.86 -3.61 10.80
C TYR A 54 2.37 -3.53 11.17
N TYR A 55 1.75 -2.37 10.96
CA TYR A 55 0.32 -2.15 11.15
C TYR A 55 -0.33 -1.85 9.80
N ILE A 56 -1.53 -2.41 9.56
CA ILE A 56 -2.37 -2.11 8.40
C ILE A 56 -3.77 -1.80 8.91
N GLY A 57 -4.31 -0.66 8.51
CA GLY A 57 -5.69 -0.28 8.72
C GLY A 57 -6.33 0.11 7.40
N THR A 58 -7.61 -0.20 7.23
CA THR A 58 -8.40 0.39 6.15
C THR A 58 -8.65 1.86 6.48
N ALA A 59 -8.66 2.69 5.46
CA ALA A 59 -9.08 4.07 5.57
C ALA A 59 -10.02 4.39 4.43
N GLY A 60 -11.23 4.81 4.77
CA GLY A 60 -12.26 5.12 3.80
C GLY A 60 -13.60 5.30 4.50
N ASN A 61 -14.43 6.18 3.93
CA ASN A 61 -15.81 6.34 4.34
C ASN A 61 -16.68 5.54 3.36
N VAL A 62 -17.33 4.48 3.81
CA VAL A 62 -18.31 3.74 3.01
C VAL A 62 -19.70 4.26 3.38
N SER A 63 -20.32 5.02 2.47
CA SER A 63 -21.69 5.49 2.67
C SER A 63 -22.72 4.53 2.06
N ALA A 64 -23.94 4.52 2.60
CA ALA A 64 -25.05 3.78 2.01
C ALA A 64 -25.32 4.20 0.55
N GLU A 65 -25.11 5.47 0.23
CA GLU A 65 -25.21 6.01 -1.13
C GLU A 65 -24.18 5.37 -2.08
N THR A 66 -22.93 5.23 -1.63
CA THR A 66 -21.85 4.59 -2.41
C THR A 66 -22.20 3.14 -2.73
N ILE A 67 -22.72 2.39 -1.76
CA ILE A 67 -23.15 1.00 -1.95
C ILE A 67 -24.33 0.94 -2.93
N ARG A 68 -25.33 1.82 -2.76
CA ARG A 68 -26.50 1.86 -3.62
C ARG A 68 -26.13 2.13 -5.08
N LYS A 69 -25.29 3.14 -5.35
CA LYS A 69 -24.79 3.47 -6.69
C LYS A 69 -24.06 2.28 -7.32
N TYR A 70 -23.24 1.57 -6.55
CA TYR A 70 -22.56 0.37 -7.02
C TYR A 70 -23.55 -0.72 -7.45
N ILE A 71 -24.57 -1.03 -6.64
CA ILE A 71 -25.58 -2.04 -6.96
C ILE A 71 -26.40 -1.65 -8.20
N GLU A 72 -26.84 -0.40 -8.29
CA GLU A 72 -27.62 0.09 -9.44
C GLU A 72 -26.83 0.03 -10.76
N ALA A 73 -25.52 0.34 -10.71
CA ALA A 73 -24.62 0.24 -11.86
C ALA A 73 -24.44 -1.21 -12.36
N GLN A 74 -24.46 -2.20 -11.45
CA GLN A 74 -24.35 -3.62 -11.81
C GLN A 74 -25.63 -4.18 -12.45
N LYS A 75 -26.79 -3.57 -12.22
CA LYS A 75 -28.09 -4.02 -12.77
C LYS A 75 -28.36 -3.54 -14.19
N SER A 76 -27.61 -2.57 -14.70
CA SER A 76 -27.81 -2.06 -16.06
C SER A 76 -27.12 -2.99 -17.06
N PRO A 77 -27.81 -3.53 -18.09
CA PRO A 77 -27.15 -4.23 -19.17
C PRO A 77 -26.12 -3.28 -19.80
N ARG A 78 -24.93 -3.81 -20.07
CA ARG A 78 -23.83 -3.08 -20.72
C ARG A 78 -24.41 -2.46 -21.99
N LYS A 79 -24.55 -1.14 -22.05
CA LYS A 79 -25.06 -0.46 -23.25
C LYS A 79 -24.11 -0.85 -24.38
N GLU A 80 -24.60 -1.56 -25.38
CA GLU A 80 -23.88 -1.76 -26.63
C GLU A 80 -23.57 -0.37 -27.18
N VAL A 81 -22.29 -0.01 -27.20
CA VAL A 81 -21.83 1.18 -27.90
C VAL A 81 -22.03 0.86 -29.37
N LYS A 82 -23.08 1.41 -29.98
CA LYS A 82 -23.18 1.44 -31.43
C LYS A 82 -22.04 2.33 -31.92
N THR A 83 -21.01 1.71 -32.50
CA THR A 83 -20.08 2.39 -33.39
C THR A 83 -20.81 2.66 -34.69
N ASP A 84 -20.97 3.94 -35.00
CA ASP A 84 -21.32 4.42 -36.34
C ASP A 84 -20.14 4.21 -37.31
#